data_AF-A0AAW5SD46-F1
#
_entry.id   AF-A0AAW5SD46-F1
#
_cell.length_a   1.000
_cell.length_b   1.000
_cell.length_c   1.000
_cell.angle_alpha   90.00
_cell.angle_beta   90.00
_cell.angle_gamma   90.00
#
_symmetry.space_group_name_H-M   'P 1'
#
loop_
_entity.id
_entity.type
_entity.pdbx_description
1 polymer ?
#
loop_
_entity_poly.entity_id
_entity_poly.type
_entity_poly.pdbx_seq_one_letter_code
_entity_poly.pdbx_strand_id
1 'polypeptide(L)'
;MSDDERITAAEAFLAEIQHAALVAEAEDLAAGMRHLSVVTGDLESEDDVRRLEQLTTAAWRGRDGARLTRSGGGNDYVTFYVDGPTADRFVEDLARLAETLNPGWWRIIDSPHPF
;
A
#
# COMPACT_ATOMS: atom_id res chain seq x y z
N MET A 1 -23.32 -24.25 -18.98
CA MET A 1 -22.81 -22.88 -18.87
C MET A 1 -21.85 -22.67 -20.02
N SER A 2 -22.16 -21.74 -20.91
CA SER A 2 -21.30 -21.41 -22.05
C SER A 2 -20.04 -20.66 -21.59
N ASP A 3 -19.05 -20.54 -22.47
CA ASP A 3 -17.84 -19.75 -22.17
C ASP A 3 -18.18 -18.28 -21.93
N ASP A 4 -19.18 -17.75 -22.63
CA ASP A 4 -19.67 -16.38 -22.55
C ASP A 4 -20.36 -16.07 -21.20
N GLU A 5 -21.17 -17.02 -20.71
CA GLU A 5 -21.79 -16.93 -19.38
C GLU A 5 -20.73 -16.97 -18.25
N ARG A 6 -19.64 -17.73 -18.43
CA ARG A 6 -18.54 -17.81 -17.46
C ARG A 6 -17.71 -16.52 -17.42
N ILE A 7 -17.43 -15.93 -18.57
CA ILE A 7 -16.70 -14.66 -18.68
C ILE A 7 -17.51 -13.54 -18.01
N THR A 8 -18.80 -13.44 -18.33
CA THR A 8 -19.69 -12.43 -17.74
C THR A 8 -19.78 -12.55 -16.21
N ALA A 9 -19.87 -13.78 -15.69
CA ALA A 9 -19.90 -14.03 -14.25
C ALA A 9 -18.58 -13.64 -13.57
N ALA A 10 -17.44 -13.92 -14.21
CA ALA A 10 -16.12 -13.53 -13.70
C ALA A 10 -15.95 -12.00 -13.66
N GLU A 11 -16.39 -11.30 -14.71
CA GLU A 11 -16.35 -9.83 -14.76
C GLU A 11 -17.23 -9.18 -13.68
N ALA A 12 -18.46 -9.68 -13.50
CA ALA A 12 -19.36 -9.19 -12.46
C ALA A 12 -18.76 -9.39 -11.06
N PHE A 13 -18.16 -10.54 -10.81
CA PHE A 13 -17.50 -10.83 -9.53
C PHE A 13 -16.28 -9.93 -9.29
N LEU A 14 -15.45 -9.70 -10.32
CA LEU A 14 -14.32 -8.77 -10.23
C LEU A 14 -14.77 -7.34 -9.92
N ALA A 15 -15.86 -6.87 -10.55
CA ALA A 15 -16.43 -5.56 -10.28
C ALA A 15 -16.94 -5.44 -8.84
N GLU A 16 -17.53 -6.50 -8.28
CA GLU A 16 -17.96 -6.54 -6.88
C GLU A 16 -16.78 -6.44 -5.91
N ILE A 17 -15.69 -7.18 -6.17
CA ILE A 17 -14.46 -7.09 -5.36
C ILE A 17 -13.87 -5.67 -5.40
N GLN A 18 -13.79 -5.06 -6.59
CA GLN A 18 -13.28 -3.70 -6.75
C GLN A 18 -14.14 -2.69 -6.00
N HIS A 19 -15.46 -2.84 -6.06
CA HIS A 19 -16.37 -1.98 -5.31
C HIS A 19 -16.17 -2.12 -3.80
N ALA A 20 -16.09 -3.34 -3.29
CA ALA A 20 -15.85 -3.60 -1.87
C ALA A 20 -14.50 -3.02 -1.40
N ALA A 21 -13.46 -3.11 -2.22
CA ALA A 21 -12.14 -2.54 -1.95
C ALA A 21 -12.17 -1.00 -1.80
N LEU A 22 -12.91 -0.31 -2.67
CA LEU A 22 -13.09 1.15 -2.60
C LEU A 22 -13.89 1.57 -1.37
N VAL A 23 -14.93 0.81 -1.01
CA VAL A 23 -15.72 1.07 0.20
C VAL A 23 -14.84 0.93 1.45
N ALA A 24 -14.06 -0.15 1.56
CA ALA A 24 -13.17 -0.38 2.69
C ALA A 24 -12.10 0.72 2.83
N GLU A 25 -11.53 1.20 1.72
CA GLU A 25 -10.60 2.32 1.73
C GLU A 25 -11.27 3.61 2.21
N ALA A 26 -12.48 3.90 1.73
CA ALA A 26 -13.24 5.07 2.18
C ALA A 26 -13.57 5.02 3.68
N GLU A 27 -13.90 3.84 4.21
CA GLU A 27 -14.12 3.63 5.65
C GLU A 27 -12.85 3.88 6.47
N ASP A 28 -11.71 3.34 6.03
CA ASP A 28 -10.41 3.60 6.67
C ASP A 28 -10.08 5.11 6.65
N LEU A 29 -10.26 5.78 5.52
CA LEU A 29 -10.01 7.23 5.40
C LEU A 29 -10.92 8.05 6.34
N ALA A 30 -12.20 7.68 6.43
CA ALA A 30 -13.17 8.30 7.34
C ALA A 30 -12.82 8.05 8.83
N ALA A 31 -12.22 6.90 9.14
CA ALA A 31 -11.70 6.58 10.46
C ALA A 31 -10.36 7.29 10.77
N GLY A 32 -9.79 8.05 9.83
CA GLY A 32 -8.51 8.75 9.99
C GLY A 32 -7.28 7.90 9.68
N MET A 33 -7.47 6.68 9.17
CA MET A 33 -6.38 5.85 8.69
C MET A 33 -5.89 6.33 7.33
N ARG A 34 -4.59 6.24 7.11
CA ARG A 34 -3.93 6.57 5.84
C ARG A 34 -3.04 5.44 5.40
N HIS A 35 -2.81 5.38 4.10
CA HIS A 35 -2.20 4.23 3.45
C HIS A 35 -1.04 4.66 2.57
N LEU A 36 -0.04 3.80 2.49
CA LEU A 36 1.02 3.92 1.51
C LEU A 36 1.39 2.54 1.02
N SER A 37 1.14 2.27 -0.26
CA SER A 37 1.62 1.10 -0.95
C SER A 37 2.89 1.43 -1.73
N VAL A 38 3.89 0.56 -1.62
CA VAL A 38 5.12 0.61 -2.42
C VAL A 38 5.28 -0.71 -3.13
N VAL A 39 5.15 -0.69 -4.46
CA VAL A 39 5.37 -1.85 -5.31
C VAL A 39 6.84 -1.90 -5.65
N THR A 40 7.55 -2.87 -5.07
CA THR A 40 8.99 -3.03 -5.20
C THR A 40 9.40 -3.92 -6.36
N GLY A 41 8.48 -4.78 -6.82
CA GLY A 41 8.86 -5.98 -7.56
C GLY A 41 9.59 -6.98 -6.65
N ASP A 42 10.09 -8.06 -7.23
CA ASP A 42 10.89 -9.03 -6.49
C ASP A 42 12.22 -8.40 -6.03
N LEU A 43 12.57 -8.63 -4.77
CA LEU A 43 13.83 -8.18 -4.20
C LEU A 43 14.94 -9.14 -4.60
N GLU A 44 15.65 -8.83 -5.69
CA GLU A 44 16.66 -9.73 -6.28
C GLU A 44 18.05 -9.57 -5.66
N SER A 45 18.29 -8.51 -4.89
CA SER A 45 19.59 -8.21 -4.28
C SER A 45 19.52 -7.80 -2.81
N GLU A 46 20.66 -7.89 -2.11
CA GLU A 46 20.81 -7.37 -0.74
C GLU A 46 20.56 -5.84 -0.67
N ASP A 47 20.86 -5.11 -1.74
CA ASP A 47 20.60 -3.66 -1.79
C ASP A 47 19.10 -3.35 -1.83
N ASP A 48 18.33 -4.17 -2.56
CA ASP A 48 16.86 -4.03 -2.62
C ASP A 48 16.25 -4.28 -1.24
N VAL A 49 16.70 -5.34 -0.55
CA VAL A 49 16.28 -5.66 0.82
C VAL A 49 16.61 -4.50 1.76
N ARG A 50 17.85 -3.99 1.71
CA ARG A 50 18.30 -2.89 2.57
C ARG A 50 17.48 -1.61 2.38
N ARG A 51 17.11 -1.28 1.14
CA ARG A 51 16.24 -0.12 0.84
C ARG A 51 14.86 -0.30 1.46
N LEU A 52 14.25 -1.46 1.27
CA LEU A 52 12.92 -1.75 1.84
C LEU A 52 12.95 -1.79 3.37
N GLU A 53 14.00 -2.35 3.96
CA GLU A 53 14.21 -2.36 5.42
C GLU A 53 14.34 -0.95 5.99
N GLN A 54 15.05 -0.05 5.29
CA GLN A 54 15.18 1.35 5.70
C GLN A 54 13.80 2.04 5.72
N LEU A 55 12.99 1.85 4.68
CA LEU A 55 11.64 2.39 4.61
C LEU A 55 10.74 1.81 5.71
N THR A 56 10.75 0.48 5.88
CA THR A 56 9.94 -0.24 6.87
C THR A 56 10.32 0.16 8.29
N THR A 57 11.62 0.36 8.55
CA THR A 57 12.12 0.85 9.84
C THR A 57 11.64 2.27 10.12
N ALA A 58 11.64 3.16 9.13
CA ALA A 58 11.12 4.52 9.28
C ALA A 58 9.62 4.51 9.58
N ALA A 59 8.84 3.68 8.88
CA ALA A 59 7.41 3.52 9.14
C ALA A 59 7.14 3.02 10.57
N TRP A 60 7.87 1.99 11.04
CA TRP A 60 7.73 1.45 12.39
C TRP A 60 8.12 2.42 13.51
N ARG A 61 9.14 3.26 13.28
CA ARG A 61 9.52 4.29 14.26
C ARG A 61 8.40 5.31 14.49
N GLY A 62 7.56 5.53 13.49
CA GLY A 62 6.48 6.51 13.56
C GLY A 62 6.99 7.95 13.73
N ARG A 63 6.09 8.83 14.16
CA ARG A 63 6.40 10.20 14.58
C ARG A 63 5.37 10.67 15.60
N ASP A 64 5.60 11.84 16.19
CA ASP A 64 4.60 12.46 17.07
C ASP A 64 3.27 12.66 16.34
N GLY A 65 2.22 12.02 16.87
CA GLY A 65 0.87 12.08 16.32
C GLY A 65 0.59 11.14 15.15
N ALA A 66 1.51 10.24 14.76
CA ALA A 66 1.24 9.23 13.74
C ALA A 66 2.03 7.94 13.99
N ARG A 67 1.35 6.80 13.92
CA ARG A 67 1.97 5.49 14.13
C ARG A 67 1.53 4.50 13.07
N LEU A 68 2.43 3.61 12.70
CA LEU A 68 2.07 2.41 11.94
C LEU A 68 1.21 1.51 12.84
N THR A 69 0.06 1.08 12.32
CA THR A 69 -0.85 0.15 13.02
C THR A 69 -0.63 -1.27 12.56
N ARG A 70 -0.43 -1.45 11.26
CA ARG A 70 -0.08 -2.71 10.61
C ARG A 70 0.66 -2.42 9.31
N SER A 71 1.38 -3.43 8.83
CA SER A 71 1.80 -3.51 7.44
C SER A 71 1.20 -4.78 6.84
N GLY A 72 0.87 -4.73 5.55
CA GLY A 72 0.51 -5.88 4.74
C GLY A 72 1.41 -5.91 3.50
N GLY A 73 1.45 -7.03 2.79
CA GLY A 73 2.31 -7.12 1.62
C GLY A 73 2.40 -8.52 1.04
N GLY A 74 2.95 -8.57 -0.17
CA GLY A 74 3.40 -9.78 -0.85
C GLY A 74 4.91 -9.78 -1.01
N ASN A 75 5.42 -10.62 -1.93
CA ASN A 75 6.84 -10.61 -2.28
C ASN A 75 7.25 -9.34 -3.05
N ASP A 76 6.30 -8.72 -3.74
CA ASP A 76 6.52 -7.66 -4.73
C ASP A 76 5.99 -6.27 -4.31
N TYR A 77 5.37 -6.17 -3.13
CA TYR A 77 4.91 -4.90 -2.58
C TYR A 77 4.76 -4.94 -1.06
N VAL A 78 4.76 -3.75 -0.45
CA VAL A 78 4.38 -3.52 0.94
C VAL A 78 3.32 -2.41 1.01
N THR A 79 2.39 -2.52 1.95
CA THR A 79 1.38 -1.51 2.28
C THR A 79 1.48 -1.16 3.75
N PHE A 80 1.64 0.13 4.05
CA PHE A 80 1.68 0.68 5.39
C PHE A 80 0.32 1.29 5.76
N TYR A 81 -0.19 0.96 6.95
CA TYR A 81 -1.45 1.50 7.48
C TYR A 81 -1.16 2.38 8.69
N VAL A 82 -1.34 3.68 8.53
CA VAL A 82 -0.95 4.70 9.50
C VAL A 82 -2.19 5.32 10.13
N ASP A 83 -2.19 5.44 11.46
CA ASP A 83 -3.23 6.11 12.23
C ASP A 83 -2.64 7.28 13.04
N GLY A 84 -3.48 8.27 13.32
CA GLY A 84 -3.19 9.39 14.20
C GLY A 84 -3.44 10.77 13.57
N PRO A 85 -3.47 11.83 14.38
CA PRO A 85 -3.78 13.20 13.93
C PRO A 85 -2.80 13.77 12.90
N THR A 86 -1.61 13.19 12.74
CA THR A 86 -0.61 13.62 11.73
C THR A 86 -0.35 12.55 10.67
N ALA A 87 -1.25 11.55 10.54
CA ALA A 87 -1.10 10.43 9.61
C ALA A 87 -0.88 10.88 8.16
N ASP A 88 -1.64 11.87 7.69
CA ASP A 88 -1.48 12.47 6.35
C ASP A 88 -0.05 12.91 6.07
N ARG A 89 0.49 13.78 6.93
CA ARG A 89 1.87 14.28 6.79
C ARG A 89 2.90 13.18 6.94
N PHE A 90 2.64 12.18 7.79
CA PHE A 90 3.56 11.06 7.94
C PHE A 90 3.62 10.19 6.69
N VAL A 91 2.48 9.91 6.07
CA VAL A 91 2.42 9.18 4.80
C VAL A 91 3.11 9.97 3.69
N GLU A 92 2.94 11.28 3.61
CA GLU A 92 3.69 12.14 2.67
C GLU A 92 5.21 12.11 2.90
N ASP A 93 5.66 12.07 4.17
CA ASP A 93 7.08 11.92 4.52
C ASP A 93 7.62 10.54 4.10
N LEU A 94 6.84 9.47 4.34
CA LEU A 94 7.19 8.11 3.94
C LEU A 94 7.22 7.94 2.42
N ALA A 95 6.26 8.52 1.69
CA ALA A 95 6.26 8.55 0.23
C ALA A 95 7.52 9.23 -0.30
N ARG A 96 7.89 10.38 0.25
CA ARG A 96 9.15 11.06 -0.11
C ARG A 96 10.38 10.22 0.19
N LEU A 97 10.42 9.55 1.34
CA LEU A 97 11.51 8.62 1.65
C LEU A 97 11.56 7.47 0.64
N ALA A 98 10.42 6.87 0.31
CA ALA A 98 10.33 5.82 -0.70
C ALA A 98 10.86 6.30 -2.05
N GLU A 99 10.52 7.52 -2.49
CA GLU A 99 11.08 8.11 -3.72
C GLU A 99 12.61 8.28 -3.65
N THR A 100 13.17 8.65 -2.50
CA THR A 100 14.64 8.75 -2.36
C THR A 100 15.35 7.40 -2.37
N LEU A 101 14.64 6.35 -1.94
CA LEU A 101 15.15 4.97 -1.91
C LEU A 101 14.90 4.24 -3.24
N ASN A 102 13.97 4.74 -4.05
CA ASN A 102 13.52 4.16 -5.30
C ASN A 102 14.71 3.94 -6.25
N PRO A 103 15.02 2.69 -6.60
CA PRO A 103 16.10 2.36 -7.54
C PRO A 103 15.72 2.66 -9.01
N GLY A 104 14.49 3.12 -9.27
CA GLY A 104 14.00 3.59 -10.57
C GLY A 104 12.74 2.88 -11.06
N TRP A 105 12.31 1.81 -10.40
CA TRP A 105 11.16 0.99 -10.80
C TRP A 105 10.09 0.84 -9.73
N TRP A 106 10.30 1.36 -8.51
CA TRP A 106 9.24 1.30 -7.50
C TRP A 106 8.08 2.18 -7.92
N ARG A 107 6.85 1.70 -7.66
CA ARG A 107 5.63 2.50 -7.76
C ARG A 107 5.14 2.83 -6.36
N ILE A 108 4.91 4.12 -6.09
CA ILE A 108 4.50 4.62 -4.78
C ILE A 108 3.07 5.13 -4.93
N ILE A 109 2.16 4.57 -4.14
CA ILE A 109 0.71 4.69 -4.32
C ILE A 109 0.09 5.05 -2.97
N ASP A 110 -0.71 6.11 -2.94
CA ASP A 110 -1.45 6.63 -1.80
C ASP A 110 -2.80 5.91 -1.61
N SER A 111 -2.76 4.59 -1.68
CA SER A 111 -3.90 3.68 -1.53
C SER A 111 -3.42 2.38 -0.88
N PRO A 112 -4.27 1.63 -0.15
CA PRO A 112 -3.90 0.29 0.30
C PRO A 112 -3.88 -0.75 -0.83
N HIS A 113 -4.36 -0.38 -2.02
CA HIS A 113 -4.50 -1.24 -3.20
C HIS A 113 -3.35 -0.95 -4.20
N PRO A 114 -2.35 -1.85 -4.32
CA PRO A 114 -1.13 -1.59 -5.11
C PRO A 114 -1.27 -1.80 -6.64
N PHE A 115 -2.49 -2.03 -7.14
CA PHE A 115 -2.76 -2.46 -8.52
C PHE A 115 -3.91 -1.70 -9.15
#